data_AF-A0AAN6MMP4-F1
#
_entry.id   AF-A0AAN6MMP4-F1
#
_cell.length_a   1.000
_cell.length_b   1.000
_cell.length_c   1.000
_cell.angle_alpha   90.00
_cell.angle_beta   90.00
_cell.angle_gamma   90.00
#
_symmetry.space_group_name_H-M   'P 1'
#
loop_
_entity.id
_entity.type
_entity.pdbx_description
1 polymer ?
#
loop_
_entity_poly.entity_id
_entity_poly.type
_entity_poly.pdbx_seq_one_letter_code
_entity_poly.pdbx_strand_id
1 'polypeptide(L)'
;MKALVLACLSLASLALGAPSMTRAAGVTLQQLESYKLYAQWSAAASCNSQKSAGEPVTCALDECSLFASHNATVVASFSGALLDTRGFIAVDPVAKQIVVSFRGSASI
;
A
#
# COMPACT_ATOMS: atom_id res chain seq x y z
N MET A 1 10.56 -55.67 -31.81
CA MET A 1 11.53 -54.58 -31.54
C MET A 1 11.02 -53.19 -31.92
N LYS A 2 10.27 -52.99 -33.01
CA LYS A 2 9.72 -51.66 -33.39
C LYS A 2 8.62 -51.13 -32.48
N ALA A 3 7.80 -52.00 -31.88
CA ALA A 3 6.68 -51.59 -31.02
C ALA A 3 7.12 -51.07 -29.64
N LEU A 4 8.29 -51.49 -29.14
CA LEU A 4 8.78 -51.09 -27.82
C LEU A 4 9.33 -49.65 -27.81
N VAL A 5 9.86 -49.19 -28.95
CA VAL A 5 10.46 -47.85 -29.08
C VAL A 5 9.38 -46.76 -29.10
N LEU A 6 8.22 -47.02 -29.70
CA LEU A 6 7.11 -46.03 -29.74
C LEU A 6 6.42 -45.82 -28.39
N ALA A 7 6.47 -46.82 -27.48
CA ALA A 7 5.83 -46.70 -26.17
C ALA A 7 6.60 -45.79 -25.19
N CYS A 8 7.90 -45.57 -25.39
CA CYS A 8 8.69 -44.71 -24.51
C CYS A 8 8.57 -43.21 -24.85
N LEU A 9 8.24 -42.87 -26.11
CA LEU A 9 8.06 -41.46 -26.53
C LEU A 9 6.78 -40.82 -25.99
N SER A 10 5.74 -41.61 -25.66
CA SER A 10 4.48 -41.08 -25.14
C SER A 10 4.51 -40.75 -23.64
N LEU A 11 5.45 -41.32 -22.86
CA LEU A 11 5.61 -40.98 -21.45
C LEU A 11 6.47 -39.72 -21.22
N ALA A 12 7.30 -39.32 -22.18
CA ALA A 12 8.11 -38.11 -22.07
C ALA A 12 7.25 -36.83 -22.08
N SER A 13 6.04 -36.88 -22.66
CA SER A 13 5.11 -35.77 -22.75
C SER A 13 4.44 -35.37 -21.43
N LEU A 14 4.49 -36.24 -20.40
CA LEU A 14 3.87 -35.98 -19.10
C LEU A 14 4.79 -35.21 -18.14
N ALA A 15 6.10 -35.13 -18.42
CA ALA A 15 7.07 -34.46 -17.55
C ALA A 15 7.20 -32.94 -17.81
N LEU A 16 6.73 -32.45 -18.96
CA LEU A 16 6.84 -31.03 -19.37
C LEU A 16 5.66 -30.16 -18.95
N GLY A 17 4.62 -30.76 -18.36
CA GLY A 17 3.41 -30.07 -17.90
C GLY A 17 3.32 -29.89 -16.39
N ALA A 18 4.38 -30.19 -15.63
CA ALA A 18 4.40 -29.88 -14.20
C ALA A 18 4.17 -28.36 -14.05
N PRO A 19 3.13 -27.91 -13.33
CA PRO A 19 2.94 -26.49 -13.10
C PRO A 19 4.23 -25.98 -12.46
N SER A 20 4.93 -25.09 -13.17
CA SER A 20 6.07 -24.38 -12.59
C SER A 20 5.51 -23.70 -11.35
N MET A 21 5.88 -24.23 -10.18
CA MET A 21 5.49 -23.70 -8.88
C MET A 21 6.32 -22.44 -8.60
N THR A 22 6.50 -21.59 -9.61
CA THR A 22 6.99 -20.22 -9.51
C THR A 22 5.83 -19.26 -9.27
N ARG A 23 4.83 -19.68 -8.48
CA ARG A 23 3.88 -18.77 -7.82
C ARG A 23 4.29 -18.62 -6.36
N ALA A 24 5.46 -18.02 -6.15
CA ALA A 24 5.86 -17.55 -4.83
C ALA A 24 6.23 -16.07 -4.93
N ALA A 25 5.25 -15.25 -5.29
CA ALA A 25 5.28 -13.82 -5.02
C ALA A 25 3.89 -13.40 -4.50
N GLY A 26 3.39 -14.11 -3.49
CA GLY A 26 2.21 -13.72 -2.75
C GLY A 26 2.53 -12.57 -1.80
N VAL A 27 1.55 -11.71 -1.54
CA VAL A 27 1.64 -10.67 -0.51
C VAL A 27 1.52 -11.35 0.86
N THR A 28 2.51 -11.14 1.73
CA THR A 28 2.42 -11.57 3.14
C THR A 28 1.35 -10.75 3.89
N LEU A 29 0.80 -11.28 4.98
CA LEU A 29 -0.17 -10.54 5.79
C LEU A 29 0.40 -9.20 6.29
N GLN A 30 1.67 -9.19 6.70
CA GLN A 30 2.37 -7.98 7.13
C GLN A 30 2.48 -6.93 6.02
N GLN A 31 2.77 -7.36 4.79
CA GLN A 31 2.77 -6.44 3.64
C GLN A 31 1.38 -5.89 3.36
N LEU A 32 0.34 -6.73 3.42
CA LEU A 32 -1.04 -6.30 3.22
C LEU A 32 -1.47 -5.27 4.29
N GLU A 33 -1.10 -5.48 5.55
CA GLU A 33 -1.34 -4.52 6.64
C GLU A 33 -0.60 -3.21 6.39
N SER A 34 0.66 -3.27 5.94
CA SER A 34 1.44 -2.10 5.58
C SER A 34 0.79 -1.31 4.43
N TYR A 35 0.30 -2.00 3.39
CA TYR A 35 -0.40 -1.35 2.27
C TYR A 35 -1.68 -0.65 2.73
N LYS A 36 -2.47 -1.28 3.61
CA LYS A 36 -3.66 -0.66 4.19
C LYS A 36 -3.32 0.57 5.03
N LEU A 37 -2.26 0.52 5.83
CA LEU A 37 -1.79 1.66 6.62
C LEU A 37 -1.42 2.84 5.72
N TYR A 38 -0.62 2.61 4.68
CA TYR A 38 -0.20 3.70 3.77
C TYR A 38 -1.33 4.20 2.86
N ALA A 39 -2.32 3.35 2.54
CA ALA A 39 -3.53 3.81 1.86
C ALA A 39 -4.31 4.82 2.72
N GLN A 40 -4.44 4.58 4.03
CA GLN A 40 -5.07 5.55 4.93
C GLN A 40 -4.24 6.83 5.08
N TRP A 41 -2.90 6.74 5.10
CA TRP A 41 -2.05 7.94 5.07
C TRP A 41 -2.29 8.77 3.80
N SER A 42 -2.41 8.12 2.65
CA SER A 42 -2.70 8.77 1.38
C SER A 42 -4.08 9.44 1.39
N ALA A 43 -5.11 8.77 1.91
CA ALA A 43 -6.44 9.33 2.06
C ALA A 43 -6.45 10.56 2.98
N ALA A 44 -5.72 10.49 4.10
CA ALA A 44 -5.61 11.57 5.07
C ALA A 44 -5.01 12.86 4.52
N ALA A 45 -4.29 12.83 3.39
CA ALA A 45 -3.73 14.04 2.79
C ALA A 45 -4.81 15.05 2.37
N SER A 46 -5.99 14.56 1.95
CA SER A 46 -7.11 15.41 1.58
C SER A 46 -7.67 16.18 2.78
N CYS A 47 -7.69 15.56 3.95
CA CYS A 47 -8.31 16.11 5.16
C CYS A 47 -7.35 16.99 5.99
N ASN A 48 -6.05 16.77 5.90
CA ASN A 48 -5.07 17.33 6.85
C ASN A 48 -4.11 18.36 6.23
N SER A 49 -4.25 18.69 4.93
CA SER A 49 -3.36 19.63 4.22
C SER A 49 -3.42 21.10 4.66
N GLN A 50 -4.31 21.44 5.60
CA GLN A 50 -4.42 22.79 6.18
C GLN A 50 -4.36 22.80 7.72
N LYS A 51 -4.02 21.66 8.35
CA LYS A 51 -3.92 21.57 9.81
C LYS A 51 -2.64 22.21 10.33
N SER A 52 -2.72 22.77 11.52
CA SER A 52 -1.60 23.32 12.27
C SER A 52 -0.77 22.21 12.92
N ALA A 53 0.47 22.54 13.26
CA ALA A 53 1.35 21.64 14.01
C ALA A 53 0.74 21.29 15.38
N GLY A 54 0.85 20.03 15.79
CA GLY A 54 0.31 19.49 17.04
C GLY A 54 -1.14 19.03 16.95
N GLU A 55 -1.88 19.38 15.89
CA GLU A 55 -3.25 18.88 15.72
C GLU A 55 -3.27 17.39 15.37
N PRO A 56 -4.30 16.64 15.81
CA PRO A 56 -4.41 15.22 15.50
C PRO A 56 -4.67 15.00 14.01
N VAL A 57 -4.18 13.89 13.46
CA VAL A 57 -4.54 13.44 12.11
C VAL A 57 -5.96 12.89 12.13
N THR A 58 -6.87 13.49 11.36
CA THR A 58 -8.28 13.08 11.33
C THR A 58 -8.86 13.18 9.91
N CYS A 59 -9.88 12.38 9.62
CA CYS A 59 -10.67 12.46 8.38
C CYS A 59 -12.16 12.47 8.73
N ALA A 60 -12.97 13.10 7.88
CA ALA A 60 -14.41 12.88 7.93
C ALA A 60 -14.67 11.49 7.32
N LEU A 61 -15.47 10.66 7.98
CA LEU A 61 -15.73 9.26 7.62
C LEU A 61 -14.50 8.34 7.83
N ASP A 62 -14.73 7.02 7.87
CA ASP A 62 -13.76 5.98 8.28
C ASP A 62 -12.51 5.82 7.39
N GLU A 63 -12.21 6.79 6.53
CA GLU A 63 -11.11 6.79 5.56
C GLU A 63 -9.72 6.77 6.19
N CYS A 64 -9.59 7.23 7.44
CA CYS A 64 -8.33 7.18 8.19
C CYS A 64 -8.52 6.86 9.69
N SER A 65 -9.39 5.89 9.97
CA SER A 65 -9.79 5.49 11.33
C SER A 65 -8.63 5.02 12.23
N LEU A 66 -7.51 4.54 11.66
CA LEU A 66 -6.36 4.08 12.44
C LEU A 66 -5.67 5.20 13.25
N PHE A 67 -5.71 6.45 12.78
CA PHE A 67 -4.84 7.48 13.34
C PHE A 67 -5.30 8.04 14.69
N ALA A 68 -6.60 7.92 15.01
CA ALA A 68 -7.12 8.29 16.31
C ALA A 68 -6.58 7.39 17.43
N SER A 69 -6.56 6.06 17.21
CA SER A 69 -5.99 5.13 18.19
C SER A 69 -4.46 5.18 18.25
N HIS A 70 -3.82 5.64 17.18
CA HIS A 70 -2.38 5.86 17.14
C HIS A 70 -1.93 7.18 17.80
N ASN A 71 -2.85 8.09 18.13
CA ASN A 71 -2.53 9.47 18.53
C ASN A 71 -1.57 10.16 17.55
N ALA A 72 -1.75 9.94 16.25
CA ALA A 72 -0.88 10.53 15.25
C ALA A 72 -1.14 12.05 15.16
N THR A 73 -0.08 12.85 15.02
CA THR A 73 -0.15 14.31 15.02
C THR A 73 0.53 14.92 13.81
N VAL A 74 0.00 16.05 13.35
CA VAL A 74 0.56 16.85 12.28
C VAL A 74 1.77 17.61 12.80
N VAL A 75 2.88 17.55 12.07
CA VAL A 75 4.09 18.36 12.31
C VAL A 75 4.08 19.62 11.45
N ALA A 76 3.66 19.49 10.20
CA ALA A 76 3.53 20.59 9.27
C ALA A 76 2.52 20.22 8.17
N SER A 77 1.85 21.23 7.61
CA SER A 77 1.02 21.07 6.40
C SER A 77 1.55 21.98 5.30
N PHE A 78 1.24 21.65 4.05
CA PHE A 78 1.68 22.42 2.89
C PHE A 78 0.64 22.44 1.78
N SER A 79 0.61 23.57 1.06
CA SER A 79 -0.22 23.79 -0.11
C SER A 79 0.52 24.70 -1.09
N GLY A 80 0.75 24.22 -2.31
CA GLY A 80 1.41 24.96 -3.38
C GLY A 80 0.40 25.65 -4.30
N ALA A 81 0.54 26.96 -4.49
CA ALA A 81 -0.40 27.75 -5.29
C ALA A 81 -0.31 27.48 -6.81
N LEU A 82 0.85 27.05 -7.33
CA LEU A 82 1.08 26.88 -8.77
C LEU A 82 0.69 25.48 -9.28
N LEU A 83 0.97 24.44 -8.51
CA LEU A 83 0.81 23.04 -8.92
C LEU A 83 -0.31 22.31 -8.16
N ASP A 84 -1.05 23.01 -7.30
CA ASP A 84 -2.03 22.45 -6.37
C ASP A 84 -1.50 21.28 -5.51
N THR A 85 -0.17 21.22 -5.31
CA THR A 85 0.45 20.18 -4.48
C THR A 85 0.13 20.46 -3.03
N ARG A 86 -0.68 19.60 -2.43
CA ARG A 86 -1.14 19.70 -1.05
C ARG A 86 -0.76 18.47 -0.26
N GLY A 87 -0.56 18.62 1.03
CA GLY A 87 -0.21 17.49 1.88
C GLY A 87 0.20 17.91 3.27
N PHE A 88 0.74 16.95 4.01
CA PHE A 88 1.18 17.17 5.38
C PHE A 88 2.28 16.19 5.78
N ILE A 89 2.97 16.53 6.86
CA ILE A 89 3.96 15.72 7.56
C ILE A 89 3.36 15.38 8.92
N ALA A 90 3.46 14.13 9.34
CA ALA A 90 2.95 13.67 10.62
C ALA A 90 3.88 12.68 11.33
N VAL A 91 3.68 12.55 12.63
CA VAL A 91 4.34 11.57 13.49
C VAL A 91 3.31 10.56 13.97
N ASP A 92 3.65 9.28 13.88
CA ASP A 92 2.89 8.17 14.43
C ASP A 92 3.70 7.47 15.54
N PRO A 93 3.33 7.63 16.81
CA PRO A 93 4.07 7.03 17.92
C PRO A 93 3.87 5.52 18.04
N VAL A 94 2.78 4.96 17.53
CA VAL A 94 2.51 3.50 17.57
C VAL A 94 3.33 2.78 16.50
N ALA A 95 3.27 3.26 15.26
CA ALA A 95 4.07 2.71 14.16
C ALA A 95 5.53 3.19 14.16
N LYS A 96 5.88 4.16 15.01
CA LYS A 96 7.24 4.72 15.19
C LYS A 96 7.81 5.29 13.90
N GLN A 97 7.03 6.11 13.21
CA GLN A 97 7.40 6.66 11.90
C GLN A 97 7.02 8.13 11.75
N ILE A 98 7.74 8.79 10.85
CA ILE A 98 7.38 10.11 10.31
C ILE A 98 6.92 9.88 8.88
N VAL A 99 5.74 10.39 8.53
CA VAL A 99 5.14 10.19 7.20
C VAL A 99 4.95 11.54 6.52
N VAL A 100 5.28 11.59 5.23
CA VAL A 100 4.92 12.71 4.35
C VAL A 100 3.85 12.20 3.40
N SER A 101 2.68 12.83 3.41
CA SER A 101 1.56 12.42 2.58
C SER A 101 1.14 13.54 1.63
N PHE A 102 1.01 13.20 0.35
CA PHE A 102 0.61 14.10 -0.72
C PHE A 102 -0.82 13.78 -1.16
N ARG A 103 -1.64 14.81 -1.31
CA ARG A 103 -3.00 14.70 -1.84
C ARG A 103 -2.94 14.47 -3.34
N GLY A 104 -3.78 13.56 -3.83
CA GLY A 104 -4.03 13.41 -5.26
C GLY A 104 -4.76 14.62 -5.89
N SER A 105 -5.03 14.54 -7.19
CA SER A 105 -5.83 15.55 -7.89
C SER A 105 -7.27 15.59 -7.37
N ALA A 106 -7.91 16.77 -7.41
CA ALA A 106 -9.36 16.90 -7.18
C ALA A 106 -10.20 16.29 -8.31
N SER A 107 -9.57 16.12 -9.48
CA SER A 107 -10.20 15.64 -10.71
C SER A 107 -9.29 14.58 -11.32
N ILE A 108 -9.73 13.33 -11.25
CA ILE A 108 -9.10 12.13 -11.82
C ILE A 108 -9.85 11.73 -13.08
#